data_AF-A0A8J7QIG3-F1
#
_entry.id   AF-A0A8J7QIG3-F1
#
_cell.length_a   1.000
_cell.length_b   1.000
_cell.length_c   1.000
_cell.angle_alpha   90.00
_cell.angle_beta   90.00
_cell.angle_gamma   90.00
#
_symmetry.space_group_name_H-M   'P 1'
#
loop_
_entity.id
_entity.type
_entity.pdbx_description
1 polymer ?
#
loop_
_entity_poly.entity_id
_entity_poly.type
_entity_poly.pdbx_seq_one_letter_code
_entity_poly.pdbx_strand_id
1 'polypeptide(L)'
;MDQLTSFTRSPFLKFFPVAWDFFSGEPPVYSITRSHGLNVRFRLLHSTDPINQERTEENKVLIRYEVMGREYDLYTLGDLLCSTYPFDETGIPNIKGEIAERIARRVMKRFLQRFDQHRGKLGGLFDKSFDPKNCTNFVVANTKRFVLKIGRYPNMILLKKTGQGKWGYQHVTDLDGLFDFRYLGKRHLIILESKTGRIDVQAESLYESLILPLKRLFPDATFSYVVFADRRHLLDMRYPEYRILQEAPVRIHEALTKHGIANFFFEFDESESDFQQMCRHLINAYRNYHHERVSFNGNISITDSQIAIFEPNQRRPYIELERDPVTGLFRVIRSVRSF
;
A
#
# COMPACT_ATOMS: atom_id res chain seq x y z
N MET A 1 -8.28 2.71 35.12
CA MET A 1 -9.45 1.81 34.96
C MET A 1 -10.28 2.08 33.70
N ASP A 2 -10.11 3.20 32.99
CA ASP A 2 -10.94 3.56 31.80
C ASP A 2 -10.45 3.08 30.43
N GLN A 3 -9.28 2.43 30.31
CA GLN A 3 -8.75 2.03 28.99
C GLN A 3 -9.19 0.63 28.53
N LEU A 4 -9.37 -0.31 29.48
CA LEU A 4 -9.91 -1.66 29.21
C LEU A 4 -11.39 -1.62 28.77
N THR A 5 -12.15 -0.60 29.19
CA THR A 5 -13.54 -0.38 28.76
C THR A 5 -13.66 0.20 27.35
N SER A 6 -12.58 0.70 26.75
CA SER A 6 -12.58 1.17 25.36
C SER A 6 -12.59 0.01 24.36
N PHE A 7 -11.93 -1.10 24.68
CA PHE A 7 -11.85 -2.30 23.84
C PHE A 7 -13.18 -3.04 23.73
N THR A 8 -13.96 -3.11 24.83
CA THR A 8 -15.28 -3.75 24.84
C THR A 8 -16.32 -3.03 23.96
N ARG A 9 -16.01 -1.81 23.51
CA ARG A 9 -16.85 -1.01 22.59
C ARG A 9 -16.30 -0.94 21.17
N SER A 10 -15.19 -1.63 20.87
CA SER A 10 -14.67 -1.69 19.50
C SER A 10 -15.62 -2.50 18.61
N PRO A 11 -15.98 -2.00 17.40
CA PRO A 11 -16.71 -2.82 16.43
C PRO A 11 -15.99 -4.12 16.11
N PHE A 12 -14.68 -4.16 16.23
CA PHE A 12 -13.83 -5.24 15.74
C PHE A 12 -13.43 -6.27 16.81
N LEU A 13 -14.09 -6.30 17.96
CA LEU A 13 -13.75 -7.17 19.10
C LEU A 13 -13.54 -8.65 18.69
N LYS A 14 -14.32 -9.13 17.70
CA LYS A 14 -14.25 -10.51 17.20
C LYS A 14 -12.96 -10.88 16.44
N PHE A 15 -12.08 -9.91 16.18
CA PHE A 15 -10.81 -10.12 15.49
C PHE A 15 -9.59 -9.90 16.39
N PHE A 16 -9.82 -9.56 17.66
CA PHE A 16 -8.72 -9.38 18.60
C PHE A 16 -8.12 -10.73 18.99
N PRO A 17 -6.82 -10.78 19.28
CA PRO A 17 -6.23 -11.94 19.94
C PRO A 17 -6.95 -12.25 21.25
N VAL A 18 -7.18 -13.54 21.50
CA VAL A 18 -7.76 -14.05 22.75
C VAL A 18 -6.65 -14.71 23.55
N ALA A 19 -6.49 -14.32 24.82
CA ALA A 19 -5.55 -14.92 25.75
C ALA A 19 -6.13 -16.21 26.36
N TRP A 20 -5.30 -17.24 26.44
CA TRP A 20 -5.61 -18.54 27.01
C TRP A 20 -4.66 -18.78 28.18
N ASP A 21 -5.21 -18.78 29.40
CA ASP A 21 -4.48 -19.04 30.63
C ASP A 21 -4.65 -20.52 31.00
N PHE A 22 -3.75 -21.36 30.49
CA PHE A 22 -3.82 -22.81 30.74
C PHE A 22 -3.29 -23.19 32.13
N PHE A 23 -2.23 -22.52 32.59
CA PHE A 23 -1.53 -22.83 33.83
C PHE A 23 -1.18 -21.55 34.60
N SER A 24 -1.41 -21.58 35.92
CA SER A 24 -1.03 -20.48 36.81
C SER A 24 0.49 -20.30 36.83
N GLY A 25 0.98 -19.17 36.34
CA GLY A 25 2.40 -18.79 36.36
C GLY A 25 3.11 -18.84 35.01
N GLU A 26 2.46 -19.35 33.95
CA GLU A 26 2.96 -19.27 32.58
C GLU A 26 2.41 -18.03 31.86
N PRO A 27 3.15 -17.48 30.88
CA PRO A 27 2.63 -16.39 30.05
C PRO A 27 1.43 -16.88 29.22
N PRO A 28 0.42 -16.01 29.00
CA PRO A 28 -0.76 -16.37 28.22
C PRO A 28 -0.40 -16.74 26.79
N VAL A 29 -1.09 -17.76 26.26
CA VAL A 29 -1.04 -18.07 24.83
C VAL A 29 -2.12 -17.26 24.13
N TYR A 30 -1.76 -16.54 23.06
CA TYR A 30 -2.72 -15.78 22.27
C TYR A 30 -3.10 -16.53 21.01
N SER A 31 -4.38 -16.53 20.66
CA SER A 31 -4.87 -17.04 19.37
C SER A 31 -5.83 -16.07 18.69
N ILE A 32 -5.96 -16.20 17.37
CA ILE A 32 -6.97 -15.47 16.59
C ILE A 32 -8.18 -16.35 16.30
N THR A 33 -9.38 -15.81 16.51
CA THR A 33 -10.62 -16.58 16.31
C THR A 33 -11.20 -16.41 14.91
N ARG A 34 -10.80 -15.37 14.16
CA ARG A 34 -11.33 -15.04 12.83
C ARG A 34 -10.27 -14.45 11.91
N SER A 35 -10.32 -14.82 10.62
CA SER A 35 -9.66 -14.08 9.53
C SER A 35 -10.59 -13.00 8.96
N HIS A 36 -10.13 -12.22 8.00
CA HIS A 36 -10.96 -11.24 7.29
C HIS A 36 -12.17 -11.87 6.57
N GLY A 37 -12.13 -13.17 6.25
CA GLY A 37 -13.27 -13.94 5.71
C GLY A 37 -13.76 -13.49 4.33
N LEU A 38 -12.85 -12.95 3.51
CA LEU A 38 -13.17 -12.46 2.16
C LEU A 38 -12.56 -13.41 1.15
N ASN A 39 -13.36 -13.89 0.19
CA ASN A 39 -12.82 -14.69 -0.90
C ASN A 39 -12.12 -13.79 -1.91
N VAL A 40 -10.90 -14.16 -2.27
CA VAL A 40 -10.09 -13.43 -3.26
C VAL A 40 -9.64 -14.33 -4.40
N ARG A 41 -9.39 -13.72 -5.56
CA ARG A 41 -8.80 -14.37 -6.74
C ARG A 41 -7.96 -13.37 -7.51
N PHE A 42 -6.92 -13.82 -8.20
CA PHE A 42 -6.18 -12.98 -9.14
C PHE A 42 -6.19 -13.58 -10.54
N ARG A 43 -5.96 -12.72 -11.54
CA ARG A 43 -5.74 -13.08 -12.93
C ARG A 43 -4.54 -12.32 -13.45
N LEU A 44 -3.64 -13.06 -14.10
CA LEU A 44 -2.52 -12.51 -14.84
C LEU A 44 -3.00 -12.22 -16.26
N LEU A 45 -2.71 -11.03 -16.77
CA LEU A 45 -3.23 -10.52 -18.03
C LEU A 45 -2.09 -10.03 -18.91
N HIS A 46 -2.21 -10.24 -20.21
CA HIS A 46 -1.30 -9.68 -21.20
C HIS A 46 -1.80 -8.32 -21.70
N SER A 47 -0.87 -7.46 -22.13
CA SER A 47 -1.21 -6.15 -22.74
C SER A 47 -2.09 -6.29 -24.00
N THR A 48 -2.08 -7.46 -24.63
CA THR A 48 -2.85 -7.81 -25.83
C THR A 48 -4.22 -8.45 -25.53
N ASP A 49 -4.53 -8.74 -24.26
CA ASP A 49 -5.80 -9.37 -23.89
C ASP A 49 -7.00 -8.47 -24.26
N PRO A 50 -8.18 -9.04 -24.61
CA PRO A 50 -9.36 -8.27 -25.00
C PRO A 50 -9.76 -7.15 -24.03
N ILE A 51 -9.54 -7.38 -22.73
CA ILE A 51 -9.85 -6.43 -21.66
C ILE A 51 -9.01 -5.15 -21.67
N ASN A 52 -7.90 -5.19 -22.40
CA ASN A 52 -6.91 -4.12 -22.55
C ASN A 52 -7.01 -3.42 -23.91
N GLN A 53 -7.81 -3.90 -24.86
CA GLN A 53 -7.90 -3.33 -26.21
C GLN A 53 -8.42 -1.89 -26.23
N GLU A 54 -9.36 -1.55 -25.35
CA GLU A 54 -9.95 -0.20 -25.26
C GLU A 54 -9.20 0.72 -24.28
N ARG A 55 -8.12 0.24 -23.66
CA ARG A 55 -7.36 1.00 -22.66
C ARG A 55 -6.16 1.68 -23.30
N THR A 56 -5.84 2.88 -22.83
CA THR A 56 -4.54 3.49 -23.16
C THR A 56 -3.40 2.63 -22.63
N GLU A 57 -2.22 2.73 -23.24
CA GLU A 57 -1.07 1.87 -22.98
C GLU A 57 -0.75 1.78 -21.48
N GLU A 58 -0.65 2.93 -20.82
CA GLU A 58 -0.36 3.02 -19.38
C GLU A 58 -1.47 2.42 -18.49
N ASN A 59 -2.70 2.33 -18.99
CA ASN A 59 -3.85 1.81 -18.26
C ASN A 59 -4.13 0.33 -18.50
N LYS A 60 -3.39 -0.32 -19.42
CA LYS A 60 -3.46 -1.76 -19.63
C LYS A 60 -3.09 -2.50 -18.35
N VAL A 61 -3.91 -3.47 -17.99
CA VAL A 61 -3.85 -4.20 -16.73
C VAL A 61 -2.99 -5.43 -16.93
N LEU A 62 -2.05 -5.65 -16.02
CA LEU A 62 -1.18 -6.83 -15.98
C LEU A 62 -1.62 -7.81 -14.89
N ILE A 63 -2.09 -7.28 -13.75
CA ILE A 63 -2.66 -8.11 -12.69
C ILE A 63 -4.02 -7.56 -12.32
N ARG A 64 -5.04 -8.40 -12.42
CA ARG A 64 -6.39 -8.14 -11.93
C ARG A 64 -6.63 -8.94 -10.67
N TYR A 65 -7.31 -8.31 -9.72
CA TYR A 65 -7.60 -8.87 -8.42
C TYR A 65 -9.08 -8.75 -8.12
N GLU A 66 -9.72 -9.84 -7.71
CA GLU A 66 -11.13 -9.92 -7.37
C GLU A 66 -11.29 -10.13 -5.87
N VAL A 67 -12.11 -9.31 -5.21
CA VAL A 67 -12.45 -9.48 -3.79
C VAL A 67 -13.97 -9.52 -3.64
N MET A 68 -14.50 -10.71 -3.34
CA MET A 68 -15.94 -11.00 -3.27
C MET A 68 -16.72 -10.47 -4.49
N GLY A 69 -16.39 -10.96 -5.69
CA GLY A 69 -17.10 -10.61 -6.93
C GLY A 69 -16.80 -9.21 -7.47
N ARG A 70 -15.92 -8.43 -6.82
CA ARG A 70 -15.54 -7.10 -7.29
C ARG A 70 -14.11 -7.11 -7.79
N GLU A 71 -13.95 -6.75 -9.06
CA GLU A 71 -12.65 -6.66 -9.71
C GLU A 71 -11.95 -5.32 -9.44
N TYR A 72 -10.63 -5.38 -9.34
CA TYR A 72 -9.72 -4.27 -9.17
C TYR A 72 -8.51 -4.50 -10.07
N ASP A 73 -8.06 -3.43 -10.74
CA ASP A 73 -6.75 -3.44 -11.38
C ASP A 73 -5.71 -3.32 -10.27
N LEU A 74 -4.96 -4.40 -10.05
CA LEU A 74 -3.94 -4.47 -9.02
C LEU A 74 -2.64 -3.86 -9.54
N TYR A 75 -2.29 -4.16 -10.79
CA TYR A 75 -1.05 -3.69 -11.42
C TYR A 75 -1.30 -3.38 -12.90
N THR A 76 -0.85 -2.21 -13.35
CA THR A 76 -0.97 -1.73 -14.74
C THR A 76 0.40 -1.55 -15.40
N LEU A 77 0.43 -1.34 -16.71
CA LEU A 77 1.68 -1.01 -17.43
C LEU A 77 2.28 0.31 -16.92
N GLY A 78 1.44 1.30 -16.62
CA GLY A 78 1.91 2.56 -16.02
C GLY A 78 2.56 2.38 -14.65
N ASP A 79 2.02 1.49 -13.80
CA ASP A 79 2.66 1.13 -12.52
C ASP A 79 4.05 0.53 -12.75
N LEU A 80 4.15 -0.38 -13.73
CA LEU A 80 5.38 -1.06 -14.09
C LEU A 80 6.47 -0.09 -14.58
N LEU A 81 6.10 0.90 -15.39
CA LEU A 81 7.03 1.90 -15.93
C LEU A 81 7.46 2.96 -14.92
N CYS A 82 6.63 3.21 -13.90
CA CYS A 82 6.90 4.21 -12.85
C CYS A 82 7.55 3.62 -11.59
N SER A 83 7.81 2.31 -11.55
CA SER A 83 8.42 1.66 -10.40
C SER A 83 9.86 2.12 -10.17
N THR A 84 10.25 2.29 -8.90
CA THR A 84 11.59 2.76 -8.53
C THR A 84 12.60 1.64 -8.29
N TYR A 85 12.20 0.39 -8.54
CA TYR A 85 13.04 -0.80 -8.37
C TYR A 85 13.15 -1.57 -9.70
N PRO A 86 14.22 -2.36 -9.91
CA PRO A 86 14.40 -3.12 -11.13
C PRO A 86 13.40 -4.28 -11.24
N PHE A 87 12.98 -4.60 -12.47
CA PHE A 87 12.17 -5.79 -12.78
C PHE A 87 13.05 -6.96 -13.24
N ASP A 88 13.79 -7.51 -12.29
CA ASP A 88 14.61 -8.72 -12.45
C ASP A 88 14.63 -9.54 -11.14
N GLU A 89 15.46 -10.58 -11.08
CA GLU A 89 15.59 -11.45 -9.90
C GLU A 89 16.01 -10.67 -8.64
N THR A 90 16.78 -9.58 -8.79
CA THR A 90 17.22 -8.75 -7.65
C THR A 90 16.09 -7.90 -7.08
N GLY A 91 15.12 -7.53 -7.91
CA GLY A 91 13.95 -6.74 -7.54
C GLY A 91 12.78 -7.55 -6.97
N ILE A 92 12.81 -8.88 -7.02
CA ILE A 92 11.71 -9.76 -6.56
C ILE A 92 11.19 -9.40 -5.16
N PRO A 93 12.03 -9.16 -4.14
CA PRO A 93 11.54 -8.79 -2.81
C PRO A 93 10.69 -7.51 -2.81
N ASN A 94 11.09 -6.51 -3.59
CA ASN A 94 10.38 -5.23 -3.71
C ASN A 94 9.06 -5.39 -4.47
N ILE A 95 9.10 -6.10 -5.61
CA ILE A 95 7.89 -6.42 -6.40
C ILE A 95 6.87 -7.15 -5.51
N LYS A 96 7.34 -8.17 -4.78
CA LYS A 96 6.50 -8.97 -3.88
C LYS A 96 5.90 -8.11 -2.77
N GLY A 97 6.72 -7.25 -2.14
CA GLY A 97 6.28 -6.31 -1.11
C GLY A 97 5.17 -5.39 -1.60
N GLU A 98 5.35 -4.79 -2.79
CA GLU A 98 4.34 -3.89 -3.36
C GLU A 98 3.04 -4.62 -3.73
N ILE A 99 3.12 -5.82 -4.32
CA ILE A 99 1.94 -6.64 -4.61
C ILE A 99 1.16 -6.93 -3.32
N ALA A 100 1.85 -7.36 -2.27
CA ALA A 100 1.22 -7.69 -1.00
C ALA A 100 0.56 -6.48 -0.35
N GLU A 101 1.18 -5.31 -0.43
CA GLU A 101 0.59 -4.07 0.06
C GLU A 101 -0.67 -3.69 -0.72
N ARG A 102 -0.61 -3.75 -2.05
CA ARG A 102 -1.75 -3.49 -2.93
C ARG A 102 -2.91 -4.45 -2.61
N ILE A 103 -2.62 -5.75 -2.43
CA ILE A 103 -3.61 -6.76 -2.04
C ILE A 103 -4.21 -6.44 -0.67
N ALA A 104 -3.37 -6.28 0.37
CA ALA A 104 -3.81 -6.01 1.73
C ALA A 104 -4.72 -4.78 1.79
N ARG A 105 -4.40 -3.73 1.02
CA ARG A 105 -5.26 -2.53 0.92
C ARG A 105 -6.62 -2.83 0.28
N ARG A 106 -6.68 -3.63 -0.79
CA ARG A 106 -7.95 -4.00 -1.45
C ARG A 106 -8.82 -4.85 -0.54
N VAL A 107 -8.22 -5.84 0.10
CA VAL A 107 -8.88 -6.72 1.08
C VAL A 107 -9.40 -5.88 2.25
N MET A 108 -8.55 -5.05 2.86
CA MET A 108 -8.93 -4.20 4.00
C MET A 108 -10.05 -3.22 3.65
N LYS A 109 -9.95 -2.54 2.49
CA LYS A 109 -11.01 -1.65 2.00
C LYS A 109 -12.33 -2.39 1.85
N ARG A 110 -12.31 -3.58 1.25
CA ARG A 110 -13.52 -4.37 1.01
C ARG A 110 -14.08 -4.93 2.32
N PHE A 111 -13.22 -5.34 3.24
CA PHE A 111 -13.56 -5.78 4.58
C PHE A 111 -14.34 -4.69 5.31
N LEU A 112 -13.80 -3.46 5.37
CA LEU A 112 -14.49 -2.34 6.02
C LEU A 112 -15.82 -1.97 5.37
N GLN A 113 -15.92 -2.05 4.04
CA GLN A 113 -17.18 -1.82 3.33
C GLN A 113 -18.26 -2.87 3.61
N ARG A 114 -17.87 -4.06 4.06
CA ARG A 114 -18.77 -5.19 4.31
C ARG A 114 -18.95 -5.50 5.79
N PHE A 115 -18.05 -5.04 6.65
CA PHE A 115 -17.99 -5.39 8.06
C PHE A 115 -19.33 -5.14 8.77
N ASP A 116 -19.89 -3.94 8.58
CA ASP A 116 -21.26 -3.60 8.96
C ASP A 116 -21.76 -2.48 8.05
N GLN A 117 -22.55 -2.83 7.03
CA GLN A 117 -22.98 -1.90 5.99
C GLN A 117 -23.95 -0.82 6.48
N HIS A 118 -24.67 -1.08 7.57
CA HIS A 118 -25.68 -0.16 8.08
C HIS A 118 -25.10 0.82 9.09
N ARG A 119 -24.10 0.38 9.86
CA ARG A 119 -23.51 1.17 10.95
C ARG A 119 -22.13 1.72 10.61
N GLY A 120 -21.47 1.13 9.63
CA GLY A 120 -20.11 1.40 9.22
C GLY A 120 -20.01 2.06 7.85
N LYS A 121 -19.12 3.05 7.71
CA LYS A 121 -18.75 3.60 6.40
C LYS A 121 -17.29 4.03 6.35
N LEU A 122 -16.68 3.89 5.18
CA LEU A 122 -15.37 4.49 4.92
C LEU A 122 -15.51 6.01 4.88
N GLY A 123 -14.68 6.70 5.68
CA GLY A 123 -14.56 8.14 5.71
C GLY A 123 -13.40 8.64 4.84
N GLY A 124 -13.22 9.97 4.83
CA GLY A 124 -11.97 10.61 4.41
C GLY A 124 -11.16 11.02 5.64
N LEU A 125 -9.84 10.82 5.59
CA LEU A 125 -8.91 11.19 6.67
C LEU A 125 -8.93 12.69 6.99
N PHE A 126 -9.30 13.52 6.01
CA PHE A 126 -9.52 14.94 6.19
C PHE A 126 -10.89 15.25 5.62
N ASP A 127 -11.89 15.36 6.48
CA ASP A 127 -13.20 15.85 6.10
C ASP A 127 -13.36 17.32 6.49
N LYS A 128 -14.58 17.86 6.36
CA LYS A 128 -14.88 19.26 6.68
C LYS A 128 -14.61 19.62 8.16
N SER A 129 -14.43 18.65 9.05
CA SER A 129 -14.13 18.88 10.47
C SER A 129 -12.64 19.04 10.76
N PHE A 130 -11.77 18.73 9.80
CA PHE A 130 -10.34 18.91 9.96
C PHE A 130 -9.97 20.39 9.81
N ASP A 131 -9.47 21.01 10.88
CA ASP A 131 -8.94 22.36 10.86
C ASP A 131 -7.41 22.36 10.67
N PRO A 132 -6.91 22.61 9.44
CA PRO A 132 -5.48 22.65 9.18
C PRO A 132 -4.77 23.79 9.92
N LYS A 133 -5.49 24.81 10.40
CA LYS A 133 -4.90 25.96 11.11
C LYS A 133 -4.66 25.69 12.59
N ASN A 134 -5.34 24.70 13.16
CA ASN A 134 -5.25 24.37 14.59
C ASN A 134 -4.35 23.15 14.88
N CYS A 135 -3.63 22.65 13.88
CA CYS A 135 -2.66 21.56 14.04
C CYS A 135 -1.29 22.13 14.41
N THR A 136 -1.06 22.41 15.69
CA THR A 136 0.27 22.83 16.16
C THR A 136 1.31 21.74 15.86
N ASN A 137 2.35 22.11 15.10
CA ASN A 137 3.52 21.29 14.72
C ASN A 137 3.36 20.24 13.61
N PHE A 138 2.18 20.07 13.00
CA PHE A 138 2.00 19.12 11.90
C PHE A 138 1.33 19.79 10.70
N VAL A 139 1.93 19.66 9.52
CA VAL A 139 1.31 20.08 8.26
C VAL A 139 1.05 18.85 7.43
N VAL A 140 -0.22 18.58 7.17
CA VAL A 140 -0.65 17.66 6.12
C VAL A 140 -0.66 18.50 4.84
N ALA A 141 0.37 18.33 4.01
CA ALA A 141 0.50 19.12 2.79
C ALA A 141 -0.57 18.71 1.76
N ASN A 142 -1.67 19.46 1.74
CA ASN A 142 -2.62 19.49 0.64
C ASN A 142 -2.03 20.38 -0.46
N THR A 143 -1.29 19.80 -1.41
CA THR A 143 -0.75 20.59 -2.52
C THR A 143 -1.80 20.74 -3.62
N LYS A 144 -1.89 21.92 -4.23
CA LYS A 144 -2.85 22.25 -5.32
C LYS A 144 -2.73 21.37 -6.58
N ARG A 145 -1.77 20.44 -6.63
CA ARG A 145 -1.56 19.50 -7.75
C ARG A 145 -2.15 18.10 -7.50
N PHE A 146 -2.48 17.73 -6.26
CA PHE A 146 -2.92 16.37 -5.94
C PHE A 146 -4.27 16.41 -5.23
N VAL A 147 -5.30 16.05 -5.98
CA VAL A 147 -6.65 15.83 -5.44
C VAL A 147 -6.59 14.66 -4.47
N LEU A 148 -7.01 14.91 -3.22
CA LEU A 148 -7.38 13.92 -2.21
C LEU A 148 -8.62 13.14 -2.68
N LYS A 149 -8.38 12.21 -3.61
CA LYS A 149 -9.21 11.06 -3.98
C LYS A 149 -8.48 10.37 -5.11
N ILE A 150 -7.91 9.19 -4.87
CA ILE A 150 -7.55 8.34 -6.00
C ILE A 150 -8.45 7.10 -5.96
N GLY A 151 -9.11 6.85 -7.10
CA GLY A 151 -9.66 5.53 -7.40
C GLY A 151 -8.57 4.43 -7.44
N ARG A 152 -7.29 4.82 -7.53
CA ARG A 152 -6.08 4.04 -7.80
C ARG A 152 -4.84 4.46 -6.96
N TYR A 153 -4.99 4.81 -5.67
CA TYR A 153 -3.92 5.02 -4.64
C TYR A 153 -3.18 6.38 -4.55
N PRO A 154 -3.46 7.24 -3.55
CA PRO A 154 -2.54 8.30 -3.12
C PRO A 154 -1.79 7.90 -1.84
N ASN A 155 -0.46 8.00 -1.87
CA ASN A 155 0.36 8.00 -0.67
C ASN A 155 0.20 9.36 0.02
N MET A 156 -0.08 9.37 1.31
CA MET A 156 -0.18 10.60 2.11
C MET A 156 1.12 10.79 2.88
N ILE A 157 1.58 12.03 3.06
CA ILE A 157 2.83 12.32 3.80
C ILE A 157 2.51 13.19 5.02
N LEU A 158 3.01 12.81 6.19
CA LEU A 158 2.98 13.61 7.42
C LEU A 158 4.29 14.40 7.56
N LEU A 159 4.19 15.73 7.71
CA LEU A 159 5.34 16.62 7.89
C LEU A 159 5.26 17.35 9.24
N LYS A 160 6.41 17.58 9.87
CA LYS A 160 6.56 18.36 11.10
C LYS A 160 7.23 19.69 10.81
N LYS A 161 6.67 20.78 11.34
CA LYS A 161 7.27 22.12 11.21
C LYS A 161 8.37 22.28 12.26
N THR A 162 9.64 22.22 11.84
CA THR A 162 10.81 22.32 12.74
C THR A 162 11.73 23.49 12.40
N GLY A 163 11.53 24.16 11.27
CA GLY A 163 12.49 25.14 10.72
C GLY A 163 13.68 24.48 10.00
N GLN A 164 13.78 23.16 10.02
CA GLN A 164 14.81 22.37 9.33
C GLN A 164 14.20 21.59 8.16
N GLY A 165 15.02 21.17 7.19
CA GLY A 165 14.56 20.44 6.00
C GLY A 165 14.02 21.33 4.88
N LYS A 166 13.44 20.72 3.84
CA LYS A 166 12.92 21.46 2.67
C LYS A 166 11.76 22.36 3.10
N TRP A 167 11.91 23.68 2.89
CA TRP A 167 10.94 24.71 3.28
C TRP A 167 10.70 24.83 4.81
N GLY A 168 11.64 24.36 5.65
CA GLY A 168 11.52 24.41 7.11
C GLY A 168 10.61 23.32 7.70
N TYR A 169 10.35 22.27 6.92
CA TYR A 169 9.60 21.09 7.36
C TYR A 169 10.47 19.84 7.28
N GLN A 170 10.32 19.00 8.30
CA GLN A 170 10.92 17.68 8.36
C GLN A 170 9.86 16.63 8.02
N HIS A 171 10.20 15.70 7.14
CA HIS A 171 9.39 14.50 6.88
C HIS A 171 9.28 13.67 8.15
N VAL A 172 8.05 13.29 8.50
CA VAL A 172 7.79 12.40 9.65
C VAL A 172 7.61 10.98 9.14
N THR A 173 6.65 10.77 8.24
CA THR A 173 6.32 9.44 7.71
C THR A 173 5.32 9.53 6.57
N ASP A 174 5.22 8.47 5.77
CA ASP A 174 4.17 8.30 4.77
C ASP A 174 3.02 7.51 5.39
N LEU A 175 1.79 8.06 5.34
CA LEU A 175 0.55 7.48 5.84
C LEU A 175 -0.05 6.49 4.84
N ASP A 176 0.81 5.62 4.35
CA ASP A 176 0.45 4.48 3.54
C ASP A 176 -0.22 3.41 4.42
N GLY A 177 -1.29 2.78 3.90
CA GLY A 177 -2.08 1.82 4.67
C GLY A 177 -3.01 2.42 5.74
N LEU A 178 -3.23 3.74 5.79
CA LEU A 178 -4.16 4.34 6.75
C LEU A 178 -5.60 4.39 6.23
N PHE A 179 -6.56 3.86 7.00
CA PHE A 179 -7.99 3.86 6.69
C PHE A 179 -8.79 4.64 7.73
N ASP A 180 -9.71 5.50 7.28
CA ASP A 180 -10.73 6.12 8.12
C ASP A 180 -12.02 5.32 8.02
N PHE A 181 -12.45 4.74 9.13
CA PHE A 181 -13.71 4.03 9.26
C PHE A 181 -14.58 4.69 10.32
N ARG A 182 -15.85 4.95 9.99
CA ARG A 182 -16.82 5.55 10.91
C ARG A 182 -17.84 4.52 11.29
N TYR A 183 -17.95 4.24 12.58
CA TYR A 183 -18.89 3.27 13.12
C TYR A 183 -19.69 3.91 14.25
N LEU A 184 -21.01 3.97 14.10
CA LEU A 184 -21.92 4.59 15.08
C LEU A 184 -21.48 6.01 15.53
N GLY A 185 -21.05 6.82 14.56
CA GLY A 185 -20.58 8.20 14.80
C GLY A 185 -19.17 8.32 15.37
N LYS A 186 -18.53 7.21 15.78
CA LYS A 186 -17.14 7.20 16.23
C LYS A 186 -16.18 7.01 15.06
N ARG A 187 -15.03 7.64 15.17
CA ARG A 187 -13.95 7.56 14.18
C ARG A 187 -12.95 6.48 14.58
N HIS A 188 -12.65 5.58 13.66
CA HIS A 188 -11.67 4.50 13.80
C HIS A 188 -10.62 4.69 12.72
N LEU A 189 -9.40 5.01 13.13
CA LEU A 189 -8.24 5.09 12.27
C LEU A 189 -7.48 3.77 12.31
N ILE A 190 -7.39 3.12 11.16
CA ILE A 190 -6.83 1.78 11.04
C ILE A 190 -5.54 1.87 10.24
N ILE A 191 -4.44 1.51 10.87
CA ILE A 191 -3.10 1.51 10.29
C ILE A 191 -2.83 0.08 9.82
N LEU A 192 -2.55 -0.09 8.54
CA LEU A 192 -2.32 -1.37 7.87
C LEU A 192 -0.84 -1.51 7.52
N GLU A 193 -0.24 -2.64 7.89
CA GLU A 193 1.02 -3.10 7.33
C GLU A 193 0.85 -4.45 6.65
N SER A 194 1.65 -4.70 5.61
CA SER A 194 1.75 -6.00 4.94
C SER A 194 3.18 -6.53 5.02
N LYS A 195 3.33 -7.80 5.42
CA LYS A 195 4.62 -8.49 5.53
C LYS A 195 4.62 -9.79 4.75
N THR A 196 5.45 -9.87 3.73
CA THR A 196 5.63 -11.06 2.87
C THR A 196 6.71 -12.02 3.36
N GLY A 197 7.40 -11.63 4.43
CA GLY A 197 8.44 -12.39 5.11
C GLY A 197 8.28 -12.26 6.63
N ARG A 198 9.41 -12.33 7.35
CA ARG A 198 9.42 -12.19 8.81
C ARG A 198 8.79 -10.87 9.24
N ILE A 199 7.97 -10.94 10.29
CA ILE A 199 7.37 -9.75 10.92
C ILE A 199 8.44 -9.11 11.83
N ASP A 200 8.91 -7.94 11.42
CA ASP A 200 10.01 -7.18 12.02
C ASP A 200 9.56 -5.80 12.55
N VAL A 201 8.30 -5.69 12.96
CA VAL A 201 7.71 -4.44 13.44
C VAL A 201 8.24 -4.09 14.83
N GLN A 202 8.87 -2.91 14.94
CA GLN A 202 9.24 -2.32 16.23
C GLN A 202 8.05 -1.54 16.80
N ALA A 203 7.21 -2.22 17.59
CA ALA A 203 5.94 -1.67 18.07
C ALA A 203 6.06 -0.35 18.85
N GLU A 204 7.10 -0.19 19.67
CA GLU A 204 7.35 1.05 20.42
C GLU A 204 7.69 2.20 19.47
N SER A 205 8.61 1.97 18.52
CA SER A 205 8.97 2.95 17.49
C SER A 205 7.77 3.33 16.62
N LEU A 206 6.95 2.35 16.21
CA LEU A 206 5.70 2.58 15.49
C LEU A 206 4.74 3.47 16.30
N TYR A 207 4.60 3.21 17.60
CA TYR A 207 3.76 4.02 18.47
C TYR A 207 4.26 5.47 18.54
N GLU A 208 5.56 5.67 18.82
CA GLU A 208 6.14 7.01 18.98
C GLU A 208 6.19 7.82 17.68
N SER A 209 6.53 7.18 16.56
CA SER A 209 6.78 7.84 15.27
C SER A 209 5.51 8.07 14.44
N LEU A 210 4.49 7.22 14.57
CA LEU A 210 3.28 7.27 13.76
C LEU A 210 2.02 7.45 14.60
N ILE A 211 1.76 6.54 15.54
CA ILE A 211 0.45 6.49 16.23
C ILE A 211 0.27 7.68 17.16
N LEU A 212 1.29 8.04 17.94
CA LEU A 212 1.24 9.14 18.89
C LEU A 212 1.05 10.50 18.19
N PRO A 213 1.79 10.82 17.10
CA PRO A 213 1.48 11.98 16.26
C PRO A 213 0.04 11.98 15.72
N LEU A 214 -0.46 10.85 15.23
CA LEU A 214 -1.84 10.76 14.74
C LEU A 214 -2.88 10.94 15.85
N LYS A 215 -2.62 10.44 17.06
CA LYS A 215 -3.48 10.68 18.24
C LYS A 215 -3.57 12.15 18.59
N ARG A 216 -2.47 12.90 18.46
CA ARG A 216 -2.48 14.35 18.65
C ARG A 216 -3.28 15.07 17.57
N LEU A 217 -3.21 14.57 16.33
CA LEU A 217 -3.94 15.12 15.19
C LEU A 217 -5.44 14.80 15.24
N PHE A 218 -5.80 13.64 15.78
CA PHE A 218 -7.16 13.11 15.83
C PHE A 218 -7.47 12.60 17.25
N PRO A 219 -7.60 13.49 18.24
CA PRO A 219 -7.76 13.10 19.65
C PRO A 219 -9.05 12.31 19.92
N ASP A 220 -10.09 12.54 19.13
CA ASP A 220 -11.38 11.84 19.25
C ASP A 220 -11.44 10.51 18.48
N ALA A 221 -10.37 10.16 17.77
CA ALA A 221 -10.29 8.91 17.02
C ALA A 221 -9.80 7.76 17.89
N THR A 222 -10.38 6.59 17.65
CA THR A 222 -9.84 5.32 18.13
C THR A 222 -8.87 4.77 17.10
N PHE A 223 -7.83 4.09 17.56
CA PHE A 223 -6.77 3.59 16.71
C PHE A 223 -6.72 2.07 16.72
N SER A 224 -6.45 1.51 15.56
CA SER A 224 -6.22 0.08 15.42
C SER A 224 -5.11 -0.19 14.42
N TYR A 225 -4.41 -1.30 14.63
CA TYR A 225 -3.26 -1.72 13.85
C TYR A 225 -3.52 -3.10 13.26
N VAL A 226 -3.42 -3.22 11.94
CA VAL A 226 -3.64 -4.47 11.19
C VAL A 226 -2.30 -4.89 10.59
N VAL A 227 -1.92 -6.15 10.78
CA VAL A 227 -0.82 -6.77 10.03
C VAL A 227 -1.41 -7.83 9.12
N PHE A 228 -1.17 -7.69 7.81
CA PHE A 228 -1.32 -8.79 6.86
C PHE A 228 0.00 -9.53 6.72
N ALA A 229 -0.01 -10.86 6.85
CA ALA A 229 1.18 -11.65 6.59
C ALA A 229 0.84 -13.09 6.19
N ASP A 230 1.84 -13.81 5.68
CA ASP A 230 1.70 -15.25 5.44
C ASP A 230 1.40 -15.97 6.77
N ARG A 231 0.52 -16.97 6.72
CA ARG A 231 0.15 -17.80 7.86
C ARG A 231 1.36 -18.31 8.64
N ARG A 232 2.44 -18.70 7.96
CA ARG A 232 3.68 -19.23 8.58
C ARG A 232 4.47 -18.20 9.40
N HIS A 233 4.15 -16.91 9.27
CA HIS A 233 4.77 -15.83 10.04
C HIS A 233 3.83 -15.30 11.14
N LEU A 234 2.53 -15.59 11.03
CA LEU A 234 1.53 -15.21 12.02
C LEU A 234 1.29 -16.31 13.05
N LEU A 235 1.10 -17.54 12.58
CA LEU A 235 0.55 -18.64 13.36
C LEU A 235 1.56 -19.74 13.60
N ASP A 236 1.49 -20.36 14.78
CA ASP A 236 2.20 -21.59 15.07
C ASP A 236 1.62 -22.74 14.23
N MET A 237 2.46 -23.30 13.37
CA MET A 237 2.08 -24.36 12.45
C MET A 237 2.01 -25.74 13.10
N ARG A 238 2.45 -25.88 14.36
CA ARG A 238 2.35 -27.15 15.10
C ARG A 238 0.91 -27.52 15.43
N TYR A 239 0.07 -26.51 15.66
CA TYR A 239 -1.35 -26.68 15.98
C TYR A 239 -2.23 -25.71 15.19
N PRO A 240 -2.35 -25.93 13.86
CA PRO A 240 -2.98 -24.98 12.95
C PRO A 240 -4.47 -24.73 13.24
N GLU A 241 -5.16 -25.66 13.88
CA GLU A 241 -6.58 -25.57 14.27
C GLU A 241 -6.84 -24.52 15.36
N TYR A 242 -5.88 -24.31 16.27
CA TYR A 242 -6.02 -23.35 17.37
C TYR A 242 -5.57 -21.95 16.99
N ARG A 243 -4.92 -21.78 15.83
CA ARG A 243 -4.49 -20.47 15.29
C ARG A 243 -3.74 -19.63 16.33
N ILE A 244 -2.83 -20.29 17.04
CA ILE A 244 -1.98 -19.70 18.05
C ILE A 244 -1.02 -18.73 17.37
N LEU A 245 -0.89 -17.52 17.89
CA LEU A 245 0.04 -16.51 17.38
C LEU A 245 1.48 -16.88 17.72
N GLN A 246 2.40 -16.59 16.80
CA GLN A 246 3.83 -16.63 17.06
C GLN A 246 4.29 -15.45 17.92
N GLU A 247 5.52 -15.54 18.43
CA GLU A 247 6.13 -14.54 19.32
C GLU A 247 6.08 -13.12 18.75
N ALA A 248 6.40 -12.93 17.46
CA ALA A 248 6.46 -11.58 16.87
C ALA A 248 5.09 -10.86 16.89
N PRO A 249 3.98 -11.46 16.38
CA PRO A 249 2.63 -10.93 16.58
C PRO A 249 2.25 -10.70 18.05
N VAL A 250 2.61 -11.61 18.97
CA VAL A 250 2.32 -11.46 20.40
C VAL A 250 3.00 -10.21 20.97
N ARG A 251 4.29 -10.01 20.70
CA ARG A 251 5.02 -8.81 21.17
C ARG A 251 4.41 -7.51 20.65
N ILE A 252 3.98 -7.49 19.38
CA ILE A 252 3.26 -6.34 18.81
C ILE A 252 1.96 -6.10 19.57
N HIS A 253 1.18 -7.16 19.78
CA HIS A 253 -0.09 -7.07 20.47
C HIS A 253 0.06 -6.51 21.89
N GLU A 254 0.98 -7.06 22.67
CA GLU A 254 1.22 -6.65 24.04
C GLU A 254 1.73 -5.21 24.13
N ALA A 255 2.67 -4.81 23.27
CA ALA A 255 3.19 -3.45 23.25
C ALA A 255 2.12 -2.41 22.88
N LEU A 256 1.37 -2.65 21.81
CA LEU A 256 0.38 -1.68 21.32
C LEU A 256 -0.89 -1.64 22.21
N THR A 257 -1.25 -2.75 22.84
CA THR A 257 -2.40 -2.80 23.77
C THR A 257 -2.16 -1.95 25.02
N LYS A 258 -0.90 -1.84 25.51
CA LYS A 258 -0.54 -0.91 26.60
C LYS A 258 -0.87 0.55 26.27
N HIS A 259 -0.94 0.89 25.00
CA HIS A 259 -1.31 2.22 24.51
C HIS A 259 -2.77 2.33 24.07
N GLY A 260 -3.61 1.33 24.36
CA GLY A 260 -5.01 1.31 23.96
C GLY A 260 -5.23 1.18 22.45
N ILE A 261 -4.29 0.55 21.74
CA ILE A 261 -4.39 0.32 20.29
C ILE A 261 -4.84 -1.11 20.05
N ALA A 262 -5.95 -1.28 19.34
CA ALA A 262 -6.44 -2.60 18.96
C ALA A 262 -5.57 -3.22 17.86
N ASN A 263 -5.41 -4.55 17.88
CA ASN A 263 -4.59 -5.25 16.90
C ASN A 263 -5.39 -6.31 16.14
N PHE A 264 -5.06 -6.46 14.86
CA PHE A 264 -5.59 -7.48 13.98
C PHE A 264 -4.46 -8.16 13.23
N PHE A 265 -4.56 -9.47 13.09
CA PHE A 265 -3.61 -10.27 12.34
C PHE A 265 -4.38 -11.02 11.27
N PHE A 266 -4.19 -10.61 10.02
CA PHE A 266 -4.87 -11.16 8.86
C PHE A 266 -3.90 -11.95 8.00
N GLU A 267 -4.32 -13.14 7.61
CA GLU A 267 -3.58 -13.98 6.67
C GLU A 267 -3.81 -13.45 5.25
N PHE A 268 -2.82 -13.60 4.37
CA PHE A 268 -3.09 -13.58 2.93
C PHE A 268 -3.74 -14.91 2.54
N ASP A 269 -4.70 -14.85 1.61
CA ASP A 269 -5.23 -16.05 0.97
C ASP A 269 -4.28 -16.54 -0.14
N GLU A 270 -3.41 -15.67 -0.65
CA GLU A 270 -2.35 -16.01 -1.60
C GLU A 270 -1.23 -16.80 -0.94
N SER A 271 -0.79 -17.87 -1.61
CA SER A 271 0.39 -18.61 -1.22
C SER A 271 1.68 -17.91 -1.65
N GLU A 272 2.81 -18.33 -1.07
CA GLU A 272 4.14 -17.94 -1.55
C GLU A 272 4.32 -18.15 -3.06
N SER A 273 3.78 -19.24 -3.61
CA SER A 273 3.90 -19.54 -5.04
C SER A 273 3.08 -18.58 -5.90
N ASP A 274 1.93 -18.10 -5.41
CA ASP A 274 1.11 -17.13 -6.12
C ASP A 274 1.84 -15.78 -6.22
N PHE A 275 2.44 -15.34 -5.12
CA PHE A 275 3.30 -14.16 -5.11
C PHE A 275 4.46 -14.29 -6.09
N GLN A 276 5.16 -15.42 -6.12
CA GLN A 276 6.25 -15.66 -7.07
C GLN A 276 5.75 -15.65 -8.53
N GLN A 277 4.57 -16.22 -8.79
CA GLN A 277 3.95 -16.22 -10.11
C GLN A 277 3.63 -14.79 -10.57
N MET A 278 3.05 -13.97 -9.70
CA MET A 278 2.79 -12.56 -9.96
C MET A 278 4.08 -11.78 -10.24
N CYS A 279 5.14 -11.97 -9.43
CA CYS A 279 6.43 -11.31 -9.66
C CYS A 279 7.03 -11.68 -11.02
N ARG A 280 7.09 -12.98 -11.35
CA ARG A 280 7.63 -13.46 -12.64
C ARG A 280 6.82 -12.94 -13.81
N HIS A 281 5.49 -12.86 -13.68
CA HIS A 281 4.63 -12.29 -14.70
C HIS A 281 4.97 -10.83 -14.97
N LEU A 282 5.15 -10.01 -13.94
CA LEU A 282 5.55 -8.61 -14.11
C LEU A 282 6.96 -8.47 -14.70
N ILE A 283 7.93 -9.29 -14.27
CA ILE A 283 9.28 -9.32 -14.87
C ILE A 283 9.19 -9.66 -16.36
N ASN A 284 8.39 -10.64 -16.74
CA ASN A 284 8.19 -11.00 -18.14
C ASN A 284 7.47 -9.92 -18.93
N ALA A 285 6.45 -9.26 -18.35
CA ALA A 285 5.78 -8.13 -18.97
C ALA A 285 6.75 -6.97 -19.20
N TYR A 286 7.59 -6.64 -18.20
CA TYR A 286 8.65 -5.65 -18.31
C TYR A 286 9.63 -6.00 -19.42
N ARG A 287 10.15 -7.23 -19.43
CA ARG A 287 11.05 -7.70 -20.49
C ARG A 287 10.40 -7.60 -21.85
N ASN A 288 9.17 -8.07 -22.02
CA ASN A 288 8.48 -8.01 -23.31
C ASN A 288 8.29 -6.57 -23.79
N TYR A 289 7.89 -5.66 -22.89
CA TYR A 289 7.78 -4.24 -23.20
C TYR A 289 9.12 -3.61 -23.59
N HIS A 290 10.20 -3.92 -22.86
CA HIS A 290 11.54 -3.39 -23.17
C HIS A 290 12.26 -4.13 -24.32
N HIS A 291 11.81 -5.34 -24.68
CA HIS A 291 12.22 -6.06 -25.87
C HIS A 291 11.48 -5.61 -27.13
N GLU A 292 10.49 -4.73 -27.03
CA GLU A 292 10.06 -3.87 -28.14
C GLU A 292 11.22 -2.93 -28.49
N ARG A 293 12.18 -3.47 -29.23
CA ARG A 293 13.32 -2.72 -29.74
C ARG A 293 12.80 -1.72 -30.75
N VAL A 294 12.77 -0.45 -30.37
CA VAL A 294 12.76 0.62 -31.36
C VAL A 294 14.20 0.78 -31.86
N SER A 295 14.49 0.19 -33.00
CA SER A 295 15.77 0.38 -33.68
C SER A 295 15.72 1.68 -34.47
N PHE A 296 16.53 2.63 -34.04
CA PHE A 296 16.76 3.88 -34.76
C PHE A 296 18.02 3.75 -35.61
N ASN A 297 17.91 4.01 -36.91
CA ASN A 297 19.04 4.07 -37.81
C ASN A 297 19.35 5.54 -38.10
N GLY A 298 20.61 5.94 -37.93
CA GLY A 298 21.04 7.31 -38.20
C GLY A 298 22.08 7.85 -37.21
N ASN A 299 22.39 9.14 -37.34
CA ASN A 299 23.25 9.83 -36.39
C ASN A 299 22.41 10.18 -35.15
N ILE A 300 22.88 9.78 -33.97
CA ILE A 300 22.18 10.00 -32.70
C ILE A 300 22.95 11.06 -31.90
N SER A 301 22.26 12.11 -31.45
CA SER A 301 22.79 13.09 -30.50
C SER A 301 22.04 12.97 -29.19
N ILE A 302 22.78 12.76 -28.09
CA ILE A 302 22.24 12.62 -26.74
C ILE A 302 22.88 13.71 -25.87
N THR A 303 22.04 14.52 -25.23
CA THR A 303 22.43 15.50 -24.22
C THR A 303 21.56 15.32 -22.97
N ASP A 304 21.88 16.04 -21.88
CA ASP A 304 21.12 15.96 -20.63
C ASP A 304 19.66 16.41 -20.78
N SER A 305 19.38 17.29 -21.75
CA SER A 305 18.05 17.85 -22.00
C SER A 305 17.37 17.32 -23.27
N GLN A 306 18.08 16.61 -24.14
CA GLN A 306 17.57 16.31 -25.49
C GLN A 306 18.10 14.99 -26.04
N ILE A 307 17.24 14.27 -26.79
CA ILE A 307 17.64 13.15 -27.64
C ILE A 307 17.16 13.49 -29.06
N ALA A 308 18.08 13.57 -30.01
CA ALA A 308 17.77 13.86 -31.41
C ALA A 308 18.35 12.78 -32.33
N ILE A 309 17.53 12.33 -33.28
CA ILE A 309 17.87 11.25 -34.21
C ILE A 309 17.75 11.77 -35.64
N PHE A 310 18.83 11.67 -36.40
CA PHE A 310 18.97 12.22 -37.75
C PHE A 310 19.12 11.10 -38.77
N GLU A 311 18.45 11.20 -39.91
CA GLU A 311 18.78 10.34 -41.06
C GLU A 311 20.19 10.69 -41.59
N PRO A 312 20.89 9.75 -42.24
CA PRO A 312 22.17 10.04 -42.88
C PRO A 312 22.06 11.27 -43.81
N ASN A 313 22.96 12.23 -43.66
CA ASN A 313 23.01 13.49 -44.43
C ASN A 313 21.86 14.48 -44.21
N GLN A 314 20.97 14.25 -43.23
CA GLN A 314 19.93 15.21 -42.88
C GLN A 314 20.34 16.14 -41.75
N ARG A 315 20.08 17.45 -41.92
CA ARG A 315 20.31 18.48 -40.88
C ARG A 315 19.18 18.58 -39.86
N ARG A 316 18.03 17.97 -40.13
CA ARG A 316 16.85 18.02 -39.26
C ARG A 316 16.60 16.64 -38.64
N PRO A 317 16.33 16.57 -37.33
CA PRO A 317 16.01 15.30 -36.70
C PRO A 317 14.64 14.81 -37.18
N TYR A 318 14.51 13.51 -37.43
CA TYR A 318 13.23 12.88 -37.71
C TYR A 318 12.53 12.43 -36.42
N ILE A 319 13.30 12.24 -35.34
CA ILE A 319 12.80 12.12 -33.97
C ILE A 319 13.56 13.09 -33.08
N GLU A 320 12.82 13.89 -32.33
CA GLU A 320 13.36 14.84 -31.37
C GLU A 320 12.58 14.72 -30.06
N LEU A 321 13.30 14.38 -29.01
CA LEU A 321 12.79 14.26 -27.65
C LEU A 321 13.46 15.32 -26.77
N GLU A 322 12.67 15.94 -25.89
CA GLU A 322 13.18 16.86 -24.88
C GLU A 322 12.83 16.34 -23.50
N ARG A 323 13.75 16.45 -22.56
CA ARG A 323 13.50 16.11 -21.17
C ARG A 323 12.58 17.16 -20.55
N ASP A 324 11.39 16.74 -20.14
CA ASP A 324 10.47 17.58 -19.37
C ASP A 324 11.12 17.93 -18.02
N PRO A 325 11.30 19.23 -17.70
CA PRO A 325 11.96 19.65 -16.47
C PRO A 325 11.15 19.33 -15.20
N VAL A 326 9.85 19.03 -15.32
CA VAL A 326 8.97 18.70 -14.20
C VAL A 326 8.97 17.20 -13.90
N THR A 327 8.88 16.38 -14.94
CA THR A 327 8.74 14.92 -14.78
C THR A 327 10.07 14.17 -14.93
N GLY A 328 11.07 14.79 -15.56
CA GLY A 328 12.35 14.15 -15.89
C GLY A 328 12.26 13.13 -17.04
N LEU A 329 11.07 12.93 -17.61
CA LEU A 329 10.82 12.04 -18.74
C LEU A 329 11.06 12.76 -20.06
N PHE A 330 11.43 12.01 -21.11
CA PHE A 330 11.57 12.56 -22.46
C PHE A 330 10.21 12.63 -23.14
N ARG A 331 9.80 13.82 -23.59
CA ARG A 331 8.62 14.05 -24.42
C ARG A 331 9.00 14.17 -25.88
N VAL A 332 8.16 13.64 -26.78
CA VAL A 332 8.34 13.82 -28.22
C VAL A 332 7.99 15.26 -28.60
N ILE A 333 8.97 16.02 -29.08
CA ILE A 333 8.74 17.33 -29.71
C ILE A 333 8.50 17.17 -31.21
N ARG A 334 9.14 16.17 -31.81
CA ARG A 334 9.03 15.91 -33.24
C ARG A 334 9.08 14.42 -33.53
N SER A 335 8.14 13.94 -34.32
CA SER A 335 8.21 12.66 -35.01
C SER A 335 7.72 12.83 -36.43
N VAL A 336 8.56 12.49 -37.41
CA VAL A 336 8.21 12.56 -38.84
C VAL A 336 7.54 11.28 -39.33
N ARG A 337 7.47 10.24 -38.47
CA ARG A 337 6.66 9.03 -38.71
C ARG A 337 5.60 8.90 -37.62
N SER A 338 4.35 8.70 -38.03
CA SER A 338 3.32 8.13 -37.15
C SER A 338 3.75 6.72 -36.78
N PHE A 339 3.88 6.46 -35.48
CA PHE A 339 4.11 5.12 -34.94
C PHE A 339 2.86 4.25 -35.10
#